data_AF-A0A9E3NQQ2-F1
#
_entry.id   AF-A0A9E3NQQ2-F1
#
_cell.length_a   1.000
_cell.length_b   1.000
_cell.length_c   1.000
_cell.angle_alpha   90.00
_cell.angle_beta   90.00
_cell.angle_gamma   90.00
#
_symmetry.space_group_name_H-M   'P 1'
#
loop_
_entity.id
_entity.type
_entity.pdbx_description
1 polymer ?
#
loop_
_entity_poly.entity_id
_entity_poly.type
_entity_poly.pdbx_seq_one_letter_code
_entity_poly.pdbx_strand_id
1 'polypeptide(L)'
;MAKPRNDRNQAVTKFCLAMEDHRRTEAGRVRTSKEFVAHFFPYDEQKVKDQVFLHMPNEVRGPVLAKWGIRGAKAALKDDDEKVRYVVHDALVAGDIDDVAFEAGITSEILVDWIVLAEWWSFWRNGRLTGAAIQKALATARELHLIDDKWFLLNVQGRGGKLKGTDVLCDTLSKDQIVAWVRKIHETGDGSPAGIIAAVGWETVLVKTAQDALLFALDAFARKAGLAPEVAETKTSIGGAALSGGAAPQSSSINAGRLSHAAEAAPASNEPETARHARLPENHPTVSAPVDAAALAEADALAAQARRHDSGIPVAIPDVPAIDGGEDAPPSTDEREESPRLAEAREAMMATLMQSEAKQKAVISREPWDESEIPAKPSSLEWPEPPPVVASPANGEATSSAPPASLELIEDPDAPKVAPPPPKVPAPNPPPVPRKGGNPPPRLK
;
A
#
# COMPACT_ATOMS: atom_id res chain seq x y z
N MET A 1 12.39 -26.28 1.99
CA MET A 1 11.29 -25.89 2.91
C MET A 1 10.25 -25.15 2.10
N ALA A 2 8.96 -25.36 2.34
CA ALA A 2 7.92 -24.63 1.61
C ALA A 2 8.04 -23.14 1.94
N LYS A 3 8.06 -22.29 0.91
CA LYS A 3 8.09 -20.84 1.10
C LYS A 3 6.77 -20.42 1.76
N PRO A 4 6.78 -19.52 2.76
CA PRO A 4 5.56 -19.14 3.47
C PRO A 4 4.64 -18.37 2.52
N ARG A 5 3.37 -18.78 2.46
CA ARG A 5 2.30 -18.13 1.70
C ARG A 5 1.41 -17.35 2.66
N ASN A 6 1.04 -16.13 2.30
CA ASN A 6 0.08 -15.34 3.05
C ASN A 6 -1.32 -15.97 2.98
N ASP A 7 -1.99 -16.06 4.12
CA ASP A 7 -3.34 -16.63 4.20
C ASP A 7 -4.37 -15.61 3.70
N ARG A 8 -5.07 -15.94 2.62
CA ARG A 8 -6.13 -15.11 2.02
C ARG A 8 -7.34 -14.93 2.93
N ASN A 9 -7.50 -15.74 3.97
CA ASN A 9 -8.59 -15.58 4.92
C ASN A 9 -8.32 -14.45 5.92
N GLN A 10 -7.06 -14.09 6.14
CA GLN A 10 -6.69 -13.00 7.03
C GLN A 10 -7.12 -11.66 6.44
N ALA A 11 -7.75 -10.82 7.28
CA ALA A 11 -8.26 -9.51 6.88
C ALA A 11 -7.14 -8.59 6.35
N VAL A 12 -5.93 -8.66 6.91
CA VAL A 12 -4.77 -7.88 6.43
C VAL A 12 -4.35 -8.29 5.02
N THR A 13 -4.34 -9.59 4.70
CA THR A 13 -4.05 -10.08 3.35
C THR A 13 -5.12 -9.62 2.35
N LYS A 14 -6.40 -9.71 2.72
CA LYS A 14 -7.52 -9.22 1.89
C LYS A 14 -7.41 -7.71 1.64
N PHE A 15 -7.02 -6.96 2.67
CA PHE A 15 -6.76 -5.54 2.57
C PHE A 15 -5.64 -5.24 1.56
N CYS A 16 -4.49 -5.90 1.69
CA CYS A 16 -3.36 -5.69 0.78
C CYS A 16 -3.72 -6.06 -0.66
N LEU A 17 -4.49 -7.13 -0.86
CA LEU A 17 -4.97 -7.55 -2.18
C LEU A 17 -5.88 -6.49 -2.81
N ALA A 18 -6.89 -6.02 -2.09
CA ALA A 18 -7.81 -4.99 -2.59
C ALA A 18 -7.08 -3.68 -2.92
N MET A 19 -6.08 -3.32 -2.12
CA MET A 19 -5.25 -2.14 -2.36
C MET A 19 -4.28 -2.32 -3.52
N GLU A 20 -3.75 -3.52 -3.74
CA GLU A 20 -2.91 -3.83 -4.90
C GLU A 20 -3.73 -3.82 -6.21
N ASP A 21 -4.96 -4.36 -6.19
CA ASP A 21 -5.87 -4.26 -7.33
C ASP A 21 -6.21 -2.79 -7.64
N HIS A 22 -6.54 -2.01 -6.61
CA HIS A 22 -6.80 -0.58 -6.79
C HIS A 22 -5.56 0.17 -7.31
N ARG A 23 -4.37 -0.16 -6.80
CA ARG A 23 -3.10 0.47 -7.23
C ARG A 23 -2.83 0.28 -8.72
N ARG A 24 -3.28 -0.83 -9.31
CA ARG A 24 -3.11 -1.12 -10.74
C ARG A 24 -4.08 -0.37 -11.65
N THR A 25 -5.12 0.23 -11.09
CA THR A 25 -6.04 1.11 -11.84
C THR A 25 -5.45 2.51 -12.02
N GLU A 26 -5.92 3.25 -13.03
CA GLU A 26 -5.48 4.63 -13.25
C GLU A 26 -5.78 5.55 -12.05
N ALA A 27 -6.97 5.39 -11.45
CA ALA A 27 -7.41 6.21 -10.32
C ALA A 27 -6.61 5.95 -9.04
N GLY A 28 -6.19 4.69 -8.82
CA GLY A 28 -5.45 4.27 -7.64
C GLY A 28 -3.93 4.23 -7.83
N ARG A 29 -3.40 4.65 -8.99
CA ARG A 29 -1.99 4.50 -9.32
C ARG A 29 -1.09 5.31 -8.38
N VAL A 30 -0.43 4.61 -7.45
CA VAL A 30 0.48 5.22 -6.47
C VAL A 30 1.95 5.25 -6.95
N ARG A 31 2.34 4.28 -7.78
CA ARG A 31 3.68 4.14 -8.37
C ARG A 31 3.62 3.53 -9.76
N THR A 32 4.46 3.99 -10.67
CA THR A 32 4.61 3.51 -12.06
C THR A 32 5.18 2.09 -12.14
N SER A 33 5.08 1.44 -13.30
CA SER A 33 5.58 0.06 -13.49
C SER A 33 7.10 0.03 -13.34
N LYS A 34 7.77 1.09 -13.80
CA LYS A 34 9.21 1.30 -13.59
C LYS A 34 9.58 1.35 -12.11
N GLU A 35 8.81 2.09 -11.30
CA GLU A 35 9.03 2.16 -9.85
C GLU A 35 8.72 0.83 -9.14
N PHE A 36 7.80 0.04 -9.69
CA PHE A 36 7.51 -1.32 -9.21
C PHE A 36 8.72 -2.24 -9.43
N VAL A 37 9.26 -2.27 -10.65
CA VAL A 37 10.48 -3.04 -10.96
C VAL A 37 11.65 -2.55 -10.12
N ALA A 38 11.87 -1.25 -10.04
CA ALA A 38 12.97 -0.68 -9.26
C ALA A 38 12.90 -1.01 -7.75
N HIS A 39 11.70 -1.16 -7.20
CA HIS A 39 11.54 -1.53 -5.79
C HIS A 39 11.75 -3.02 -5.55
N PHE A 40 11.10 -3.85 -6.36
CA PHE A 40 10.96 -5.28 -6.12
C PHE A 40 12.01 -6.13 -6.83
N PHE A 41 12.62 -5.58 -7.87
CA PHE A 41 13.69 -6.21 -8.62
C PHE A 41 14.73 -5.16 -9.01
N PRO A 42 15.36 -4.43 -8.05
CA PRO A 42 16.38 -3.44 -8.38
C PRO A 42 17.53 -4.12 -9.12
N TYR A 43 17.81 -3.60 -10.31
CA TYR A 43 18.84 -4.10 -11.19
C TYR A 43 19.67 -2.96 -11.78
N ASP A 44 20.96 -3.23 -11.91
CA ASP A 44 21.95 -2.47 -12.65
C ASP A 44 22.55 -3.41 -13.73
N GLU A 45 23.46 -2.92 -14.57
CA GLU A 45 24.16 -3.75 -15.56
C GLU A 45 24.95 -4.92 -14.92
N GLN A 46 25.35 -4.79 -13.64
CA GLN A 46 26.21 -5.77 -12.96
C GLN A 46 25.60 -6.41 -11.71
N LYS A 47 24.56 -5.80 -11.13
CA LYS A 47 23.99 -6.23 -9.84
C LYS A 47 22.50 -6.37 -9.99
N VAL A 48 21.95 -7.44 -9.43
CA VAL A 48 20.52 -7.67 -9.36
C VAL A 48 20.17 -8.20 -7.99
N LYS A 49 19.14 -7.62 -7.38
CA LYS A 49 18.53 -8.15 -6.17
C LYS A 49 17.08 -8.48 -6.46
N ASP A 50 16.75 -9.75 -6.31
CA ASP A 50 15.37 -10.23 -6.37
C ASP A 50 14.72 -10.01 -4.98
N GLN A 51 13.51 -9.44 -4.95
CA GLN A 51 12.65 -9.32 -3.76
C GLN A 51 11.26 -9.94 -4.00
N VAL A 52 11.08 -10.66 -5.11
CA VAL A 52 9.79 -11.24 -5.52
C VAL A 52 9.88 -12.75 -5.65
N PHE A 53 10.71 -13.23 -6.57
CA PHE A 53 10.75 -14.65 -6.92
C PHE A 53 11.43 -15.49 -5.85
N LEU A 54 12.25 -14.87 -5.00
CA LEU A 54 12.82 -15.51 -3.82
C LEU A 54 11.75 -16.01 -2.85
N HIS A 55 10.56 -15.39 -2.83
CA HIS A 55 9.45 -15.83 -1.98
C HIS A 55 8.48 -16.78 -2.70
N MET A 56 8.58 -16.91 -4.02
CA MET A 56 7.68 -17.75 -4.82
C MET A 56 8.25 -19.16 -5.01
N PRO A 57 7.44 -20.21 -4.88
CA PRO A 57 7.87 -21.57 -5.20
C PRO A 57 7.92 -21.76 -6.72
N ASN A 58 8.61 -22.82 -7.15
CA ASN A 58 8.87 -23.10 -8.57
C ASN A 58 7.58 -23.23 -9.39
N GLU A 59 6.53 -23.82 -8.80
CA GLU A 59 5.23 -24.03 -9.41
C GLU A 59 4.49 -22.71 -9.72
N VAL A 60 4.83 -21.64 -9.01
CA VAL A 60 4.21 -20.32 -9.20
C VAL A 60 5.03 -19.46 -10.14
N ARG A 61 6.36 -19.37 -9.92
CA ARG A 61 7.22 -18.56 -10.79
C ARG A 61 7.45 -19.17 -12.17
N GLY A 62 7.47 -20.50 -12.29
CA GLY A 62 7.71 -21.19 -13.56
C GLY A 62 6.73 -20.78 -14.66
N PRO A 63 5.41 -20.81 -14.40
CA PRO A 63 4.40 -20.31 -15.33
C PRO A 63 4.55 -18.82 -15.69
N VAL A 64 4.99 -17.97 -14.75
CA VAL A 64 5.23 -16.53 -15.02
C VAL A 64 6.37 -16.36 -16.02
N LEU A 65 7.52 -16.99 -15.77
CA LEU A 65 8.70 -16.95 -16.66
C LEU A 65 8.39 -17.56 -18.03
N ALA A 66 7.59 -18.62 -18.06
CA ALA A 66 7.17 -19.26 -19.30
C ALA A 66 6.21 -18.41 -20.13
N LYS A 67 5.29 -17.70 -19.47
CA LYS A 67 4.36 -16.78 -20.13
C LYS A 67 5.08 -15.59 -20.75
N TRP A 68 6.17 -15.14 -20.14
CA TRP A 68 7.03 -14.10 -20.73
C TRP A 68 7.90 -14.60 -21.89
N GLY A 69 7.97 -15.91 -22.13
CA GLY A 69 8.78 -16.48 -23.22
C GLY A 69 10.29 -16.51 -22.95
N ILE A 70 10.76 -15.98 -21.82
CA ILE A 70 12.19 -15.96 -21.46
C ILE A 70 12.72 -17.34 -21.05
N ARG A 71 11.81 -18.27 -20.74
CA ARG A 71 12.16 -19.64 -20.36
C ARG A 71 11.10 -20.65 -20.79
N GLY A 72 11.52 -21.84 -21.19
CA GLY A 72 10.57 -22.93 -21.48
C GLY A 72 9.90 -23.45 -20.20
N ALA A 73 8.62 -23.81 -20.26
CA ALA A 73 7.82 -24.24 -19.10
C ALA A 73 8.47 -25.35 -18.25
N LYS A 74 9.12 -26.34 -18.90
CA LYS A 74 9.80 -27.44 -18.18
C LYS A 74 11.13 -27.01 -17.54
N ALA A 75 11.82 -26.03 -18.12
CA ALA A 75 13.07 -25.51 -17.59
C ALA A 75 12.79 -24.57 -16.41
N ALA A 76 11.80 -23.68 -16.55
CA ALA A 76 11.41 -22.72 -15.52
C ALA A 76 11.01 -23.38 -14.19
N LEU A 77 10.43 -24.58 -14.22
CA LEU A 77 10.10 -25.35 -13.00
C LEU A 77 11.32 -25.97 -12.30
N LYS A 78 12.44 -26.12 -13.01
CA LYS A 78 13.68 -26.70 -12.49
C LYS A 78 14.70 -25.65 -12.08
N ASP A 79 14.54 -24.42 -12.55
CA ASP A 79 15.45 -23.32 -12.25
C ASP A 79 15.40 -22.97 -10.75
N ASP A 80 16.57 -22.75 -10.16
CA ASP A 80 16.74 -22.31 -8.78
C ASP A 80 16.60 -20.78 -8.65
N ASP A 81 16.58 -20.27 -7.41
CA ASP A 81 16.37 -18.84 -7.14
C ASP A 81 17.43 -17.97 -7.82
N GLU A 82 18.68 -18.43 -7.85
CA GLU A 82 19.78 -17.74 -8.51
C GLU A 82 19.61 -17.71 -10.03
N LYS A 83 19.27 -18.86 -10.64
CA LYS A 83 19.06 -18.94 -12.09
C LYS A 83 17.87 -18.10 -12.54
N VAL A 84 16.77 -18.12 -11.79
CA VAL A 84 15.61 -17.26 -12.07
C VAL A 84 16.01 -15.80 -12.01
N ARG A 85 16.74 -15.38 -10.98
CA ARG A 85 17.24 -14.00 -10.86
C ARG A 85 18.08 -13.59 -12.08
N TYR A 86 19.00 -14.43 -12.54
CA TYR A 86 19.82 -14.12 -13.72
C TYR A 86 18.99 -14.06 -15.01
N VAL A 87 18.10 -15.02 -15.24
CA VAL A 87 17.28 -15.06 -16.46
C VAL A 87 16.35 -13.85 -16.55
N VAL A 88 15.77 -13.42 -15.43
CA VAL A 88 14.93 -12.22 -15.39
C VAL A 88 15.77 -10.95 -15.59
N HIS A 89 16.97 -10.89 -15.00
CA HIS A 89 17.91 -9.77 -15.22
C HIS A 89 18.31 -9.65 -16.68
N ASP A 90 18.75 -10.75 -17.30
CA ASP A 90 19.15 -10.78 -18.72
C ASP A 90 17.99 -10.32 -19.61
N ALA A 91 16.77 -10.78 -19.35
CA ALA A 91 15.59 -10.39 -20.12
C ALA A 91 15.24 -8.89 -20.00
N LEU A 92 15.38 -8.31 -18.80
CA LEU A 92 15.16 -6.88 -18.57
C LEU A 92 16.25 -6.02 -19.25
N VAL A 93 17.51 -6.48 -19.24
CA VAL A 93 18.64 -5.78 -19.90
C VAL A 93 18.55 -5.91 -21.42
N ALA A 94 18.16 -7.08 -21.93
CA ALA A 94 17.97 -7.33 -23.36
C ALA A 94 16.72 -6.63 -23.94
N GLY A 95 15.79 -6.21 -23.08
CA GLY A 95 14.52 -5.62 -23.50
C GLY A 95 13.49 -6.65 -23.97
N ASP A 96 13.69 -7.93 -23.66
CA ASP A 96 12.72 -9.01 -23.93
C ASP A 96 11.46 -8.85 -23.06
N ILE A 97 11.60 -8.21 -21.90
CA ILE A 97 10.51 -7.83 -21.00
C ILE A 97 10.66 -6.35 -20.67
N ASP A 98 9.58 -5.58 -20.83
CA ASP A 98 9.51 -4.20 -20.36
C ASP A 98 8.90 -4.10 -18.95
N ASP A 99 8.98 -2.92 -18.34
CA ASP A 99 8.48 -2.69 -16.98
C ASP A 99 6.98 -3.04 -16.83
N VAL A 100 6.20 -2.79 -17.90
CA VAL A 100 4.75 -3.02 -17.93
C VAL A 100 4.46 -4.52 -18.01
N ALA A 101 5.14 -5.28 -18.87
CA ALA A 101 5.01 -6.72 -18.97
C ALA A 101 5.49 -7.42 -17.70
N PHE A 102 6.51 -6.89 -17.03
CA PHE A 102 6.96 -7.39 -15.72
C PHE A 102 5.86 -7.24 -14.66
N GLU A 103 5.33 -6.03 -14.49
CA GLU A 103 4.25 -5.79 -13.53
C GLU A 103 2.97 -6.58 -13.89
N ALA A 104 2.59 -6.65 -15.16
CA ALA A 104 1.39 -7.35 -15.61
C ALA A 104 1.51 -8.88 -15.53
N GLY A 105 2.72 -9.42 -15.70
CA GLY A 105 2.99 -10.86 -15.58
C GLY A 105 2.84 -11.36 -14.15
N ILE A 106 3.21 -10.53 -13.18
CA ILE A 106 3.01 -10.81 -11.75
C ILE A 106 1.64 -10.26 -11.35
N THR A 107 0.62 -11.11 -11.34
CA THR A 107 -0.74 -10.71 -10.92
C THR A 107 -0.77 -10.22 -9.47
N SER A 108 -1.77 -9.41 -9.12
CA SER A 108 -1.98 -8.91 -7.75
C SER A 108 -2.07 -10.06 -6.73
N GLU A 109 -2.81 -11.11 -7.08
CA GLU A 109 -2.91 -12.34 -6.30
C GLU A 109 -1.56 -13.00 -6.07
N ILE A 110 -0.75 -13.19 -7.11
CA ILE A 110 0.56 -13.81 -7.00
C ILE A 110 1.49 -12.94 -6.15
N LEU A 111 1.45 -11.61 -6.33
CA LEU A 111 2.28 -10.71 -5.54
C LEU A 111 1.92 -10.82 -4.05
N VAL A 112 0.65 -10.60 -3.70
CA VAL A 112 0.20 -10.52 -2.30
C VAL A 112 0.24 -11.87 -1.61
N ASP A 113 0.06 -12.99 -2.33
CA ASP A 113 0.16 -14.32 -1.73
C ASP A 113 1.57 -14.67 -1.25
N TRP A 114 2.61 -14.13 -1.88
CA TRP A 114 3.98 -14.60 -1.67
C TRP A 114 4.91 -13.53 -1.11
N ILE A 115 4.64 -12.24 -1.34
CA ILE A 115 5.53 -11.18 -0.85
C ILE A 115 5.40 -10.96 0.66
N VAL A 116 6.46 -10.42 1.27
CA VAL A 116 6.38 -9.91 2.64
C VAL A 116 5.45 -8.69 2.65
N LEU A 117 4.31 -8.78 3.35
CA LEU A 117 3.29 -7.73 3.33
C LEU A 117 3.80 -6.37 3.82
N ALA A 118 4.78 -6.36 4.74
CA ALA A 118 5.42 -5.12 5.20
C ALA A 118 6.26 -4.45 4.10
N GLU A 119 6.91 -5.22 3.22
CA GLU A 119 7.65 -4.69 2.07
C GLU A 119 6.70 -4.13 1.02
N TRP A 120 5.58 -4.84 0.76
CA TRP A 120 4.52 -4.33 -0.11
C TRP A 120 3.91 -3.03 0.45
N TRP A 121 3.67 -2.97 1.76
CA TRP A 121 3.18 -1.75 2.41
C TRP A 121 4.17 -0.59 2.24
N SER A 122 5.46 -0.82 2.48
CA SER A 122 6.50 0.19 2.29
C SER A 122 6.52 0.71 0.85
N PHE A 123 6.45 -0.19 -0.13
CA PHE A 123 6.35 0.18 -1.54
C PHE A 123 5.15 1.08 -1.81
N TRP A 124 3.96 0.65 -1.37
CA TRP A 124 2.71 1.37 -1.59
C TRP A 124 2.72 2.73 -0.88
N ARG A 125 3.09 2.75 0.41
CA ARG A 125 3.07 3.94 1.26
C ARG A 125 4.05 5.02 0.83
N ASN A 126 5.18 4.64 0.24
CA ASN A 126 6.22 5.57 -0.23
C ASN A 126 5.95 6.13 -1.62
N GLY A 127 4.86 5.77 -2.30
CA GLY A 127 4.52 6.39 -3.58
C GLY A 127 3.68 7.66 -3.45
N ARG A 128 3.19 8.15 -4.59
CA ARG A 128 2.36 9.36 -4.66
C ARG A 128 0.92 9.04 -4.26
N LEU A 129 0.64 9.07 -2.96
CA LEU A 129 -0.70 8.81 -2.44
C LEU A 129 -1.64 9.96 -2.74
N THR A 130 -2.62 9.69 -3.60
CA THR A 130 -3.75 10.59 -3.86
C THR A 130 -4.78 10.47 -2.73
N GLY A 131 -5.64 11.49 -2.59
CA GLY A 131 -6.77 11.43 -1.65
C GLY A 131 -7.63 10.18 -1.89
N ALA A 132 -7.92 9.84 -3.15
CA ALA A 132 -8.69 8.64 -3.51
C ALA A 132 -8.05 7.33 -3.01
N ALA A 133 -6.73 7.18 -3.15
CA ALA A 133 -6.02 5.99 -2.66
C ALA A 133 -6.10 5.85 -1.13
N ILE A 134 -5.98 6.97 -0.40
CA ILE A 134 -6.07 7.00 1.07
C ILE A 134 -7.49 6.71 1.53
N GLN A 135 -8.49 7.32 0.88
CA GLN A 135 -9.91 7.09 1.17
C GLN A 135 -10.27 5.62 0.93
N LYS A 136 -9.84 5.05 -0.20
CA LYS A 136 -10.06 3.62 -0.50
C LYS A 136 -9.41 2.72 0.54
N ALA A 137 -8.20 3.05 1.00
CA ALA A 137 -7.52 2.29 2.05
C ALA A 137 -8.33 2.31 3.36
N LEU A 138 -8.72 3.49 3.85
CA LEU A 138 -9.46 3.60 5.11
C LEU A 138 -10.86 2.97 5.01
N ALA A 139 -11.55 3.12 3.88
CA ALA A 139 -12.82 2.44 3.63
C ALA A 139 -12.67 0.92 3.67
N THR A 140 -11.68 0.38 2.96
CA THR A 140 -11.42 -1.07 2.91
C THR A 140 -11.01 -1.61 4.28
N ALA A 141 -10.20 -0.86 5.05
CA ALA A 141 -9.81 -1.24 6.41
C ALA A 141 -11.03 -1.31 7.34
N ARG A 142 -12.00 -0.41 7.19
CA ARG A 142 -13.25 -0.42 7.96
C ARG A 142 -14.18 -1.57 7.55
N GLU A 143 -14.34 -1.81 6.24
CA GLU A 143 -15.13 -2.92 5.70
C GLU A 143 -14.62 -4.29 6.17
N LEU A 144 -13.31 -4.44 6.29
CA LEU A 144 -12.67 -5.67 6.78
C LEU A 144 -12.57 -5.73 8.30
N HIS A 145 -13.20 -4.81 9.02
CA HIS A 145 -13.18 -4.70 10.49
C HIS A 145 -11.77 -4.64 11.10
N LEU A 146 -10.78 -4.15 10.35
CA LEU A 146 -9.43 -3.92 10.87
C LEU A 146 -9.35 -2.65 11.71
N ILE A 147 -10.20 -1.68 11.37
CA ILE A 147 -10.44 -0.46 12.15
C ILE A 147 -11.93 -0.37 12.49
N ASP A 148 -12.21 0.16 13.67
CA ASP A 148 -13.56 0.52 14.09
C ASP A 148 -13.68 2.04 14.27
N ASP A 149 -14.90 2.54 14.36
CA ASP A 149 -15.19 3.98 14.39
C ASP A 149 -14.60 4.65 15.65
N LYS A 150 -14.51 3.92 16.77
CA LYS A 150 -13.87 4.40 18.01
C LYS A 150 -12.37 4.54 17.82
N TRP A 151 -11.73 3.52 17.26
CA TRP A 151 -10.30 3.50 16.96
C TRP A 151 -9.95 4.62 15.98
N PHE A 152 -10.76 4.83 14.95
CA PHE A 152 -10.54 5.90 13.97
C PHE A 152 -10.55 7.28 14.64
N LEU A 153 -11.58 7.60 15.44
CA LEU A 153 -11.65 8.88 16.14
C LEU A 153 -10.50 9.09 17.14
N LEU A 154 -9.97 8.02 17.74
CA LEU A 154 -8.81 8.12 18.64
C LEU A 154 -7.49 8.36 17.89
N ASN A 155 -7.39 7.89 16.65
CA ASN A 155 -6.14 7.90 15.88
C ASN A 155 -6.12 8.95 14.77
N VAL A 156 -7.23 9.62 14.46
CA VAL A 156 -7.25 10.74 13.53
C VAL A 156 -6.68 11.99 14.20
N GLN A 157 -5.65 12.57 13.58
CA GLN A 157 -4.95 13.75 14.10
C GLN A 157 -4.64 14.71 12.97
N GLY A 158 -5.04 15.97 13.12
CA GLY A 158 -4.81 17.03 12.13
C GLY A 158 -3.83 18.08 12.63
N ARG A 159 -3.31 18.89 11.69
CA ARG A 159 -2.45 20.06 11.98
C ARG A 159 -1.26 19.77 12.92
N GLY A 160 -0.59 18.63 12.70
CA GLY A 160 0.54 18.21 13.53
C GLY A 160 0.15 17.80 14.96
N GLY A 161 -1.04 17.23 15.15
CA GLY A 161 -1.54 16.75 16.44
C GLY A 161 -2.29 17.80 17.28
N LYS A 162 -2.44 19.03 16.76
CA LYS A 162 -3.20 20.11 17.42
C LYS A 162 -4.70 19.82 17.46
N LEU A 163 -5.22 19.16 16.44
CA LEU A 163 -6.62 18.74 16.36
C LEU A 163 -6.67 17.21 16.46
N LYS A 164 -7.63 16.69 17.23
CA LYS A 164 -7.82 15.24 17.42
C LYS A 164 -9.30 14.87 17.37
N GLY A 165 -9.57 13.65 16.92
CA GLY A 165 -10.93 13.11 16.90
C GLY A 165 -11.92 13.99 16.14
N THR A 166 -13.04 14.32 16.79
CA THR A 166 -14.14 15.10 16.19
C THR A 166 -13.70 16.51 15.79
N ASP A 167 -12.71 17.10 16.45
CA ASP A 167 -12.20 18.43 16.09
C ASP A 167 -11.56 18.44 14.70
N VAL A 168 -10.93 17.32 14.31
CA VAL A 168 -10.36 17.15 12.97
C VAL A 168 -11.47 17.08 11.93
N LEU A 169 -12.59 16.43 12.25
CA LEU A 169 -13.75 16.34 11.36
C LEU A 169 -14.40 17.71 11.19
N CYS A 170 -14.48 18.51 12.25
CA CYS A 170 -15.03 19.86 12.21
C CYS A 170 -14.15 20.87 11.45
N ASP A 171 -12.84 20.62 11.32
CA ASP A 171 -11.88 21.60 10.78
C ASP A 171 -12.21 22.06 9.34
N THR A 172 -12.83 21.18 8.56
CA THR A 172 -13.14 21.42 7.15
C THR A 172 -14.64 21.52 6.86
N LEU A 173 -15.48 21.32 7.87
CA LEU A 173 -16.92 21.45 7.76
C LEU A 173 -17.34 22.90 7.96
N SER A 174 -18.32 23.35 7.18
CA SER A 174 -18.97 24.64 7.41
C SER A 174 -19.82 24.62 8.68
N LYS A 175 -20.10 25.80 9.24
CA LYS A 175 -20.97 25.94 10.43
C LYS A 175 -22.32 25.26 10.25
N ASP A 176 -22.95 25.42 9.09
CA ASP A 176 -24.26 24.83 8.80
C ASP A 176 -24.20 23.30 8.76
N GLN A 177 -23.11 22.74 8.22
CA GLN A 177 -22.87 21.28 8.23
C GLN A 177 -22.65 20.75 9.64
N ILE A 178 -21.91 21.48 10.48
CA ILE A 178 -21.70 21.10 11.88
C ILE A 178 -23.02 21.12 12.65
N VAL A 179 -23.84 22.17 12.49
CA VAL A 179 -25.15 22.26 13.14
C VAL A 179 -26.09 21.15 12.67
N ALA A 180 -26.12 20.86 11.36
CA ALA A 180 -26.90 19.76 10.82
C ALA A 180 -26.43 18.40 11.35
N TRP A 181 -25.12 18.21 11.48
CA TRP A 181 -24.54 16.99 12.04
C TRP A 181 -24.92 16.80 13.52
N VAL A 182 -24.76 17.82 14.35
CA VAL A 182 -25.14 17.77 15.78
C VAL A 182 -26.63 17.50 15.93
N ARG A 183 -27.48 18.15 15.13
CA ARG A 183 -28.91 17.87 15.13
C ARG A 183 -29.20 16.41 14.80
N LYS A 184 -28.54 15.86 13.78
CA LYS A 184 -28.71 14.45 13.41
C LYS A 184 -28.25 13.49 14.50
N ILE A 185 -27.17 13.79 15.23
CA ILE A 185 -26.77 12.99 16.40
C ILE A 185 -27.86 13.03 17.49
N HIS A 186 -28.45 14.20 17.75
CA HIS A 186 -29.54 14.32 18.72
C HIS A 186 -30.81 13.59 18.26
N GLU A 187 -31.12 13.63 16.96
CA GLU A 187 -32.26 12.91 16.38
C GLU A 187 -32.10 11.39 16.45
N THR A 188 -30.87 10.87 16.25
CA THR A 188 -30.60 9.43 16.39
C THR A 188 -30.50 8.99 17.85
N GLY A 189 -30.14 9.91 18.76
CA GLY A 189 -29.93 9.62 20.18
C GLY A 189 -28.68 8.76 20.46
N ASP A 190 -27.84 8.52 19.45
CA ASP A 190 -26.65 7.68 19.55
C ASP A 190 -25.37 8.54 19.56
N GLY A 191 -24.88 8.84 20.75
CA GLY A 191 -23.60 9.53 20.99
C GLY A 191 -22.38 8.62 20.97
N SER A 192 -22.52 7.34 20.63
CA SER A 192 -21.36 6.43 20.49
C SER A 192 -20.47 6.86 19.32
N PRO A 193 -19.19 6.45 19.28
CA PRO A 193 -18.32 6.71 18.13
C PRO A 193 -18.91 6.28 16.79
N ALA A 194 -19.64 5.17 16.77
CA ALA A 194 -20.34 4.68 15.58
C ALA A 194 -21.50 5.61 15.20
N GLY A 195 -22.32 6.02 16.17
CA GLY A 195 -23.42 6.98 15.95
C GLY A 195 -22.94 8.34 15.43
N ILE A 196 -21.83 8.85 16.00
CA ILE A 196 -21.17 10.09 15.58
C ILE A 196 -20.74 10.01 14.11
N ILE A 197 -20.03 8.96 13.72
CA ILE A 197 -19.57 8.75 12.34
C ILE A 197 -20.74 8.49 11.38
N ALA A 198 -21.74 7.71 11.80
CA ALA A 198 -22.94 7.41 11.01
C ALA A 198 -23.78 8.67 10.75
N ALA A 199 -23.83 9.60 11.70
CA ALA A 199 -24.55 10.86 11.54
C ALA A 199 -23.92 11.73 10.43
N VAL A 200 -22.59 11.84 10.33
CA VAL A 200 -21.92 12.52 9.21
C VAL A 200 -22.03 11.73 7.91
N GLY A 201 -21.92 10.40 8.01
CA GLY A 201 -21.69 9.49 6.91
C GLY A 201 -20.19 9.28 6.67
N TRP A 202 -19.78 8.01 6.58
CA TRP A 202 -18.38 7.63 6.44
C TRP A 202 -17.71 8.21 5.18
N GLU A 203 -18.41 8.21 4.05
CA GLU A 203 -17.91 8.80 2.81
C GLU A 203 -17.66 10.30 2.96
N THR A 204 -18.56 11.02 3.63
CA THR A 204 -18.38 12.44 3.91
C THR A 204 -17.17 12.69 4.81
N VAL A 205 -16.96 11.83 5.83
CA VAL A 205 -15.76 11.87 6.68
C VAL A 205 -14.50 11.72 5.84
N LEU A 206 -14.43 10.73 4.96
CA LEU A 206 -13.27 10.48 4.11
C LEU A 206 -13.02 11.59 3.07
N VAL A 207 -14.09 12.18 2.53
CA VAL A 207 -14.00 13.25 1.50
C VAL A 207 -13.66 14.60 2.10
N LYS A 208 -14.23 14.95 3.26
CA LYS A 208 -14.08 16.27 3.86
C LYS A 208 -12.90 16.37 4.80
N THR A 209 -12.47 15.30 5.45
CA THR A 209 -11.32 15.35 6.36
C THR A 209 -10.04 15.69 5.62
N ALA A 210 -9.19 16.53 6.21
CA ALA A 210 -7.90 16.89 5.63
C ALA A 210 -7.04 15.64 5.34
N GLN A 211 -6.42 15.59 4.16
CA GLN A 211 -5.65 14.44 3.70
C GLN A 211 -4.50 14.06 4.66
N ASP A 212 -3.80 15.05 5.22
CA ASP A 212 -2.72 14.82 6.18
C ASP A 212 -3.20 14.09 7.44
N ALA A 213 -4.44 14.37 7.87
CA ALA A 213 -5.02 13.72 9.03
C ALA A 213 -5.44 12.27 8.74
N LEU A 214 -5.94 12.03 7.53
CA LEU A 214 -6.25 10.67 7.07
C LEU A 214 -4.96 9.84 6.89
N LEU A 215 -3.88 10.45 6.41
CA LEU A 215 -2.56 9.81 6.34
C LEU A 215 -2.05 9.42 7.72
N PHE A 216 -2.20 10.30 8.72
CA PHE A 216 -1.81 9.98 10.09
C PHE A 216 -2.59 8.77 10.64
N ALA A 217 -3.91 8.74 10.41
CA ALA A 217 -4.74 7.59 10.80
C ALA A 217 -4.31 6.31 10.06
N LEU A 218 -3.96 6.43 8.78
CA LEU A 218 -3.50 5.31 7.96
C LEU A 218 -2.14 4.76 8.45
N ASP A 219 -1.22 5.61 8.87
CA ASP A 219 0.08 5.22 9.44
C ASP A 219 -0.07 4.59 10.83
N ALA A 220 -1.03 5.05 11.64
CA ALA A 220 -1.42 4.37 12.87
C ALA A 220 -2.03 2.97 12.59
N PHE A 221 -2.83 2.85 11.53
CA PHE A 221 -3.41 1.57 11.11
C PHE A 221 -2.31 0.59 10.68
N ALA A 222 -1.34 1.06 9.88
CA ALA A 222 -0.23 0.22 9.42
C ALA A 222 0.54 -0.42 10.58
N ARG A 223 0.79 0.35 11.64
CA ARG A 223 1.44 -0.15 12.87
C ARG A 223 0.56 -1.17 13.58
N LYS A 224 -0.74 -0.89 13.74
CA LYS A 224 -1.70 -1.82 14.34
C LYS A 224 -1.78 -3.15 13.57
N ALA A 225 -1.76 -3.09 12.25
CA ALA A 225 -1.87 -4.25 11.36
C ALA A 225 -0.54 -5.02 11.19
N GLY A 226 0.56 -4.55 11.78
CA GLY A 226 1.89 -5.15 11.62
C GLY A 226 2.51 -4.94 10.23
N LEU A 227 2.00 -3.99 9.45
CA LEU A 227 2.50 -3.64 8.11
C LEU A 227 3.67 -2.65 8.17
N ALA A 228 3.80 -1.91 9.27
CA ALA A 228 4.90 -1.00 9.53
C ALA A 228 5.56 -1.33 10.88
N PRO A 229 6.88 -1.15 11.02
CA PRO A 229 7.54 -1.33 12.30
C PRO A 229 6.97 -0.34 13.32
N GLU A 230 6.80 -0.81 14.57
CA GLU A 230 6.43 0.05 15.67
C GLU A 230 7.59 1.00 15.96
N VAL A 231 7.48 2.25 15.50
CA VAL A 231 8.43 3.29 15.87
C VAL A 231 8.24 3.54 17.35
N ALA A 232 9.18 3.07 18.17
CA ALA A 232 9.23 3.38 19.59
C ALA A 232 9.20 4.90 19.75
N GLU A 233 8.08 5.43 20.24
CA GLU A 233 7.92 6.85 20.52
C GLU A 233 9.02 7.25 21.50
N THR A 234 9.99 8.03 21.02
CA THR A 234 10.98 8.64 21.89
C THR A 234 10.22 9.66 22.73
N LYS A 235 9.99 9.35 24.01
CA LYS A 235 9.44 10.30 25.00
C LYS A 235 10.34 11.53 25.06
N THR A 236 10.03 12.55 24.27
CA THR A 236 10.55 13.90 24.50
C THR A 236 9.79 14.48 25.68
N SER A 237 10.35 14.28 26.88
CA SER A 237 9.96 14.99 28.08
C SER A 237 10.19 16.48 27.87
N ILE A 238 9.10 17.25 27.79
CA ILE A 238 9.13 18.70 27.98
C ILE A 238 9.15 18.93 29.50
N GLY A 239 10.31 19.33 30.01
CA GLY A 239 10.47 19.93 31.33
C GLY A 239 11.34 21.18 31.18
N GLY A 240 10.74 22.35 31.39
CA GLY A 240 11.36 23.66 31.17
C GLY A 240 12.41 24.08 32.20
N ALA A 241 13.31 24.95 31.71
CA ALA A 241 14.22 25.92 32.33
C ALA A 241 13.84 26.47 33.73
N ALA A 242 14.70 26.98 34.63
CA ALA A 242 16.13 27.38 34.70
C ALA A 242 16.49 27.51 36.22
N LEU A 243 17.75 27.50 36.72
CA LEU A 243 18.69 28.64 36.79
C LEU A 243 20.00 28.26 37.55
N SER A 244 21.10 28.85 37.07
CA SER A 244 22.34 29.31 37.75
C SER A 244 23.24 28.40 38.60
N GLY A 245 24.51 28.30 38.16
CA GLY A 245 25.61 28.96 38.90
C GLY A 245 26.65 28.08 39.61
N GLY A 246 27.86 27.99 39.04
CA GLY A 246 29.12 28.17 39.78
C GLY A 246 29.91 26.93 40.26
N ALA A 247 31.20 26.93 39.88
CA ALA A 247 32.37 26.33 40.54
C ALA A 247 32.73 24.84 40.32
N ALA A 248 33.90 24.64 39.70
CA ALA A 248 34.80 23.48 39.85
C ALA A 248 35.49 23.52 41.25
N PRO A 249 36.23 22.50 41.76
CA PRO A 249 37.01 21.48 41.01
C PRO A 249 37.23 20.07 41.67
N GLN A 250 38.10 19.26 41.02
CA GLN A 250 38.91 18.09 41.50
C GLN A 250 38.25 16.69 41.62
N SER A 251 38.55 15.75 40.71
CA SER A 251 39.63 14.71 40.73
C SER A 251 39.49 13.66 41.84
N SER A 252 39.15 12.40 41.53
CA SER A 252 40.09 11.26 41.40
C SER A 252 39.28 10.01 40.98
N SER A 253 39.63 9.34 39.89
CA SER A 253 40.53 8.17 39.80
C SER A 253 39.82 6.81 39.89
N ILE A 254 40.03 6.00 38.83
CA ILE A 254 40.42 4.57 38.81
C ILE A 254 39.63 3.70 37.81
N ASN A 255 40.40 3.20 36.83
CA ASN A 255 40.35 1.99 35.99
C ASN A 255 39.15 1.75 35.05
N ALA A 256 39.31 1.78 33.72
CA ALA A 256 40.25 1.09 32.79
C ALA A 256 39.89 -0.38 32.54
N GLY A 257 39.51 -0.69 31.30
CA GLY A 257 39.20 -2.06 30.88
C GLY A 257 38.69 -2.25 29.44
N ARG A 258 39.51 -1.86 28.45
CA ARG A 258 39.74 -2.60 27.18
C ARG A 258 38.73 -2.44 26.02
N LEU A 259 39.12 -1.64 25.03
CA LEU A 259 38.68 -1.74 23.63
C LEU A 259 39.89 -1.66 22.68
N SER A 260 39.65 -2.19 21.49
CA SER A 260 40.29 -1.93 20.19
C SER A 260 41.63 -2.57 19.84
N HIS A 261 41.53 -3.41 18.81
CA HIS A 261 42.53 -3.81 17.83
C HIS A 261 43.20 -2.61 17.17
N ALA A 262 44.52 -2.71 16.97
CA ALA A 262 45.31 -1.88 16.09
C ALA A 262 45.80 -2.70 14.89
N ALA A 263 46.00 -1.99 13.79
CA ALA A 263 46.52 -2.46 12.52
C ALA A 263 48.05 -2.67 12.54
N GLU A 264 48.49 -3.37 11.49
CA GLU A 264 49.68 -3.09 10.67
C GLU A 264 50.96 -3.92 10.84
N ALA A 265 51.53 -4.20 9.65
CA ALA A 265 52.90 -4.59 9.30
C ALA A 265 53.27 -6.08 9.18
N ALA A 266 53.63 -6.45 7.94
CA ALA A 266 54.45 -7.61 7.54
C ALA A 266 55.94 -7.39 7.92
N PRO A 267 56.88 -8.37 7.85
CA PRO A 267 57.36 -8.93 6.56
C PRO A 267 57.89 -10.40 6.57
N ALA A 268 58.17 -10.90 5.34
CA ALA A 268 59.17 -11.94 4.93
C ALA A 268 58.97 -13.38 5.47
N SER A 269 59.29 -14.49 4.79
CA SER A 269 59.96 -14.84 3.53
C SER A 269 59.78 -16.36 3.33
N ASN A 270 59.62 -16.85 2.09
CA ASN A 270 60.41 -17.97 1.54
C ASN A 270 59.91 -18.39 0.13
N GLU A 271 60.86 -18.25 -0.79
CA GLU A 271 61.03 -18.90 -2.09
C GLU A 271 61.04 -20.45 -2.00
N PRO A 272 60.88 -21.23 -3.11
CA PRO A 272 61.65 -21.05 -4.35
C PRO A 272 60.96 -21.26 -5.72
N GLU A 273 61.56 -20.57 -6.69
CA GLU A 273 61.83 -20.91 -8.11
C GLU A 273 62.03 -22.43 -8.40
N THR A 274 61.84 -23.02 -9.60
CA THR A 274 62.00 -22.54 -10.99
C THR A 274 61.37 -23.54 -12.01
N ALA A 275 60.81 -22.97 -13.09
CA ALA A 275 61.05 -23.26 -14.52
C ALA A 275 60.62 -24.57 -15.25
N ARG A 276 59.73 -24.34 -16.24
CA ARG A 276 59.83 -24.67 -17.71
C ARG A 276 59.59 -26.11 -18.23
N HIS A 277 58.54 -26.29 -19.04
CA HIS A 277 58.56 -26.41 -20.52
C HIS A 277 57.31 -27.10 -21.11
N ALA A 278 56.64 -26.39 -22.03
CA ALA A 278 56.07 -26.81 -23.34
C ALA A 278 55.57 -28.26 -23.56
N ARG A 279 54.32 -28.40 -24.03
CA ARG A 279 53.96 -28.88 -25.40
C ARG A 279 52.44 -28.99 -25.62
N LEU A 280 51.99 -28.56 -26.80
CA LEU A 280 50.72 -28.84 -27.47
C LEU A 280 50.57 -30.36 -27.77
N PRO A 281 49.35 -30.86 -28.06
CA PRO A 281 48.93 -30.89 -29.46
C PRO A 281 47.45 -30.51 -29.72
N GLU A 282 47.25 -30.17 -30.99
CA GLU A 282 46.03 -29.87 -31.73
C GLU A 282 44.94 -30.95 -31.62
N ASN A 283 43.68 -30.55 -31.75
CA ASN A 283 42.67 -31.27 -32.56
C ASN A 283 41.40 -30.42 -32.76
N HIS A 284 41.15 -30.05 -34.03
CA HIS A 284 39.86 -29.62 -34.54
C HIS A 284 38.90 -30.82 -34.68
N PRO A 285 37.57 -30.60 -34.79
CA PRO A 285 37.01 -30.66 -36.14
C PRO A 285 35.92 -29.60 -36.44
N THR A 286 36.10 -29.00 -37.62
CA THR A 286 35.17 -28.92 -38.77
C THR A 286 33.73 -28.44 -38.61
N VAL A 287 33.49 -27.34 -39.35
CA VAL A 287 32.25 -26.70 -39.80
C VAL A 287 31.26 -27.66 -40.46
N SER A 288 29.96 -27.42 -40.23
CA SER A 288 28.91 -27.56 -41.24
C SER A 288 27.71 -26.67 -40.89
N ALA A 289 27.55 -25.56 -41.62
CA ALA A 289 26.25 -24.98 -41.92
C ALA A 289 25.61 -25.81 -43.05
N PRO A 290 24.27 -25.79 -43.22
CA PRO A 290 23.77 -24.97 -44.33
C PRO A 290 22.37 -24.33 -44.12
N VAL A 291 22.19 -23.17 -44.77
CA VAL A 291 20.98 -22.52 -45.33
C VAL A 291 19.69 -22.41 -44.52
N ASP A 292 19.21 -21.17 -44.35
CA ASP A 292 17.81 -20.82 -44.62
C ASP A 292 17.71 -19.35 -45.07
N ALA A 293 17.83 -19.16 -46.39
CA ALA A 293 17.61 -17.87 -47.08
C ALA A 293 16.11 -17.60 -47.37
N ALA A 294 15.20 -18.36 -46.75
CA ALA A 294 13.75 -18.21 -46.92
C ALA A 294 13.09 -17.34 -45.84
N ALA A 295 13.70 -17.20 -44.65
CA ALA A 295 13.09 -16.48 -43.53
C ALA A 295 13.22 -14.95 -43.61
N LEU A 296 14.13 -14.42 -44.45
CA LEU A 296 14.31 -12.98 -44.65
C LEU A 296 13.36 -12.37 -45.69
N ALA A 297 12.65 -13.19 -46.48
CA ALA A 297 11.69 -12.70 -47.47
C ALA A 297 10.27 -12.50 -46.91
N GLU A 298 9.88 -13.20 -45.83
CA GLU A 298 8.57 -13.03 -45.19
C GLU A 298 8.49 -11.82 -44.24
N ALA A 299 9.62 -11.38 -43.68
CA ALA A 299 9.66 -10.21 -42.80
C ALA A 299 9.43 -8.88 -43.56
N ASP A 300 9.88 -8.79 -44.81
CA ASP A 300 9.76 -7.57 -45.62
C ASP A 300 8.36 -7.41 -46.25
N ALA A 301 7.64 -8.53 -46.45
CA ALA A 301 6.27 -8.53 -46.97
C ALA A 301 5.24 -8.04 -45.93
N LEU A 302 5.45 -8.31 -44.64
CA LEU A 302 4.59 -7.84 -43.54
C LEU A 302 4.78 -6.35 -43.22
N ALA A 303 5.99 -5.81 -43.40
CA ALA A 303 6.27 -4.39 -43.24
C ALA A 303 5.62 -3.52 -44.35
N ALA A 304 5.41 -4.08 -45.55
CA ALA A 304 4.75 -3.39 -46.66
C ALA A 304 3.21 -3.31 -46.52
N GLN A 305 2.59 -4.20 -45.74
CA GLN A 305 1.13 -4.24 -45.55
C GLN A 305 0.65 -3.28 -44.46
N ALA A 306 1.51 -2.91 -43.51
CA ALA A 306 1.23 -1.92 -42.47
C ALA A 306 1.20 -0.46 -42.97
N ARG A 307 1.67 -0.18 -44.19
CA ARG A 307 1.68 1.18 -44.79
C ARG A 307 0.46 1.50 -45.67
N ARG A 308 -0.56 0.64 -45.73
CA ARG A 308 -1.72 0.80 -46.64
C ARG A 308 -3.07 1.07 -45.98
N HIS A 309 -3.12 1.35 -44.67
CA HIS A 309 -4.38 1.66 -43.97
C HIS A 309 -4.38 3.01 -43.25
N ASP A 310 -3.89 4.04 -43.93
CA ASP A 310 -4.16 5.44 -43.55
C ASP A 310 -4.85 6.15 -44.72
N SER A 311 -6.18 5.96 -44.80
CA SER A 311 -7.06 6.69 -45.70
C SER A 311 -8.08 7.43 -44.85
N GLY A 312 -7.88 8.74 -44.78
CA GLY A 312 -8.57 9.65 -43.89
C GLY A 312 -10.05 9.86 -44.17
N ILE A 313 -10.75 10.27 -43.12
CA ILE A 313 -12.05 10.94 -43.17
C ILE A 313 -11.78 12.39 -42.77
N PRO A 314 -12.02 13.38 -43.65
CA PRO A 314 -11.78 14.78 -43.32
C PRO A 314 -12.92 15.35 -42.47
N VAL A 315 -12.60 15.80 -41.25
CA VAL A 315 -13.45 16.70 -40.47
C VAL A 315 -13.04 18.13 -40.82
N ALA A 316 -13.97 18.89 -41.39
CA ALA A 316 -13.80 20.30 -41.72
C ALA A 316 -13.66 21.15 -40.44
N ILE A 317 -12.49 21.76 -40.26
CA ILE A 317 -12.24 22.81 -39.27
C ILE A 317 -12.34 24.15 -40.01
N PRO A 318 -13.21 25.09 -39.58
CA PRO A 318 -13.30 26.41 -40.21
C PRO A 318 -12.06 27.26 -39.91
N ASP A 319 -11.56 27.93 -40.95
CA ASP A 319 -10.40 28.81 -41.00
C ASP A 319 -10.39 29.86 -39.88
N VAL A 320 -9.32 29.86 -39.08
CA VAL A 320 -8.95 30.95 -38.19
C VAL A 320 -7.82 31.73 -38.88
N PRO A 321 -7.99 33.04 -39.16
CA PRO A 321 -6.97 33.80 -39.87
C PRO A 321 -5.71 33.98 -39.01
N ALA A 322 -4.56 33.78 -39.66
CA ALA A 322 -3.24 33.96 -39.11
C ALA A 322 -3.03 35.39 -38.59
N ILE A 323 -2.71 35.51 -37.30
CA ILE A 323 -2.18 36.74 -36.70
C ILE A 323 -0.67 36.67 -36.82
N ASP A 324 -0.16 37.55 -37.68
CA ASP A 324 1.24 37.82 -37.93
C ASP A 324 1.88 38.46 -36.68
N GLY A 325 2.93 37.83 -36.16
CA GLY A 325 3.64 38.26 -34.96
C GLY A 325 4.72 39.28 -35.32
N GLY A 326 4.37 40.56 -35.28
CA GLY A 326 5.32 41.67 -35.31
C GLY A 326 5.65 42.14 -33.89
N GLU A 327 6.91 41.99 -33.50
CA GLU A 327 7.52 42.68 -32.36
C GLU A 327 7.46 44.20 -32.59
N ASP A 328 6.79 44.94 -31.70
CA ASP A 328 7.14 46.34 -31.43
C ASP A 328 6.61 46.81 -30.07
N ALA A 329 7.45 47.57 -29.39
CA ALA A 329 7.30 48.09 -28.03
C ALA A 329 6.09 49.05 -27.88
N PRO A 330 5.55 49.24 -26.66
CA PRO A 330 4.28 49.93 -26.45
C PRO A 330 4.39 51.45 -26.59
N PRO A 331 3.43 52.12 -27.25
CA PRO A 331 3.24 53.56 -27.11
C PRO A 331 2.44 53.89 -25.85
N SER A 332 2.76 55.07 -25.34
CA SER A 332 2.25 55.74 -24.16
C SER A 332 0.73 55.94 -24.12
N THR A 333 0.25 56.00 -22.89
CA THR A 333 -1.08 56.38 -22.42
C THR A 333 -1.68 57.59 -23.12
N ASP A 334 -2.80 57.38 -23.82
CA ASP A 334 -3.77 58.43 -24.15
C ASP A 334 -5.09 58.13 -23.44
N GLU A 335 -5.63 59.17 -22.82
CA GLU A 335 -6.88 59.21 -22.06
C GLU A 335 -8.07 58.83 -22.95
N ARG A 336 -8.45 57.54 -22.93
CA ARG A 336 -9.73 57.10 -23.47
C ARG A 336 -10.82 57.38 -22.45
N GLU A 337 -11.70 58.31 -22.81
CA GLU A 337 -12.97 58.58 -22.14
C GLU A 337 -13.66 57.26 -21.78
N GLU A 338 -13.79 57.02 -20.47
CA GLU A 338 -14.39 55.82 -19.90
C GLU A 338 -15.84 55.73 -20.38
N SER A 339 -16.20 54.62 -21.03
CA SER A 339 -17.54 54.41 -21.55
C SER A 339 -18.57 54.60 -20.42
N PRO A 340 -19.69 55.31 -20.63
CA PRO A 340 -20.66 55.62 -19.57
C PRO A 340 -21.22 54.37 -18.87
N ARG A 341 -21.22 53.20 -19.53
CA ARG A 341 -21.58 51.91 -18.92
C ARG A 341 -20.55 51.39 -17.91
N LEU A 342 -19.28 51.68 -18.13
CA LEU A 342 -18.18 51.30 -17.23
C LEU A 342 -18.17 52.21 -16.00
N ALA A 343 -18.46 53.50 -16.16
CA ALA A 343 -18.64 54.43 -15.05
C ALA A 343 -19.82 54.01 -14.15
N GLU A 344 -20.97 53.66 -14.73
CA GLU A 344 -22.15 53.18 -13.98
C GLU A 344 -21.87 51.86 -13.26
N ALA A 345 -21.17 50.92 -13.91
CA ALA A 345 -20.79 49.64 -13.29
C ALA A 345 -19.82 49.84 -12.11
N ARG A 346 -18.89 50.79 -12.22
CA ARG A 346 -17.93 51.11 -11.15
C ARG A 346 -18.60 51.79 -9.97
N GLU A 347 -19.54 52.70 -10.23
CA GLU A 347 -20.34 53.34 -9.18
C GLU A 347 -21.22 52.32 -8.44
N ALA A 348 -21.85 51.40 -9.16
CA ALA A 348 -22.61 50.30 -8.56
C ALA A 348 -21.74 49.38 -7.69
N MET A 349 -20.51 49.10 -8.11
CA MET A 349 -19.58 48.27 -7.33
C MET A 349 -19.15 48.97 -6.03
N MET A 350 -18.86 50.28 -6.08
CA MET A 350 -18.51 51.06 -4.89
C MET A 350 -19.70 51.24 -3.93
N ALA A 351 -20.92 51.43 -4.44
CA ALA A 351 -22.12 51.48 -3.62
C ALA A 351 -22.37 50.17 -2.85
N THR A 352 -22.11 49.03 -3.49
CA THR A 352 -22.26 47.70 -2.88
C THR A 352 -21.21 47.49 -1.76
N LEU A 353 -19.98 47.96 -1.99
CA LEU A 353 -18.90 47.88 -1.00
C LEU A 353 -19.22 48.72 0.25
N MET A 354 -19.72 49.95 0.07
CA MET A 354 -20.07 50.84 1.17
C MET A 354 -21.27 50.34 2.00
N GLN A 355 -22.25 49.68 1.37
CA GLN A 355 -23.35 49.03 2.11
C GLN A 355 -22.88 47.81 2.93
N SER A 356 -21.83 47.12 2.49
CA SER A 356 -21.27 45.98 3.21
C SER A 356 -20.51 46.41 4.49
N GLU A 357 -19.81 47.55 4.45
CA GLU A 357 -19.13 48.10 5.63
C GLU A 357 -20.11 48.64 6.68
N ALA A 358 -21.21 49.26 6.26
CA ALA A 358 -22.25 49.73 7.19
C ALA A 358 -22.94 48.58 7.94
N LYS A 359 -23.15 47.43 7.29
CA LYS A 359 -23.70 46.22 7.93
C LYS A 359 -22.69 45.55 8.86
N GLN A 360 -21.40 45.56 8.55
CA GLN A 360 -20.37 45.03 9.45
C GLN A 360 -20.22 45.89 10.71
N LYS A 361 -20.36 47.20 10.61
CA LYS A 361 -20.28 48.11 11.77
C LYS A 361 -21.48 47.98 12.72
N ALA A 362 -22.66 47.64 12.21
CA ALA A 362 -23.86 47.42 13.02
C ALA A 362 -23.87 46.09 13.80
N VAL A 363 -23.05 45.11 13.40
CA VAL A 363 -22.94 43.80 14.09
C VAL A 363 -21.93 43.83 15.24
N ILE A 364 -21.01 44.80 15.26
CA ILE A 364 -19.95 44.92 16.28
C ILE A 364 -20.39 45.80 17.47
N SER A 365 -21.46 46.59 17.35
CA SER A 365 -22.09 47.29 18.49
C SER A 365 -23.11 46.39 19.19
N ARG A 366 -22.66 45.31 19.83
CA ARG A 366 -23.47 44.55 20.79
C ARG A 366 -22.99 44.91 22.20
N GLU A 367 -23.92 45.38 23.01
CA GLU A 367 -23.73 45.92 24.36
C GLU A 367 -22.88 45.00 25.25
N PRO A 368 -22.08 45.57 26.19
CA PRO A 368 -21.41 44.79 27.21
C PRO A 368 -22.47 44.08 28.06
N TRP A 369 -22.30 42.77 28.24
CA TRP A 369 -23.17 41.96 29.08
C TRP A 369 -23.13 42.48 30.52
N ASP A 370 -24.29 42.87 31.04
CA ASP A 370 -24.49 43.22 32.44
C ASP A 370 -24.17 41.99 33.31
N GLU A 371 -23.24 42.12 34.26
CA GLU A 371 -22.78 41.06 35.17
C GLU A 371 -23.86 40.65 36.23
N SER A 372 -25.13 40.96 35.97
CA SER A 372 -26.24 40.85 36.92
C SER A 372 -27.12 39.60 36.75
N GLU A 373 -26.87 38.74 35.78
CA GLU A 373 -27.69 37.53 35.53
C GLU A 373 -26.87 36.23 35.58
N ILE A 374 -26.01 36.08 36.59
CA ILE A 374 -25.47 34.77 36.98
C ILE A 374 -26.49 34.15 37.96
N PRO A 375 -27.22 33.07 37.59
CA PRO A 375 -28.05 32.36 38.55
C PRO A 375 -27.17 31.81 39.67
N ALA A 376 -27.54 32.10 40.92
CA ALA A 376 -26.80 31.62 42.08
C ALA A 376 -26.59 30.10 42.00
N LYS A 377 -25.34 29.67 42.17
CA LYS A 377 -24.93 28.27 42.28
C LYS A 377 -25.85 27.56 43.30
N PRO A 378 -26.49 26.43 42.96
CA PRO A 378 -27.16 25.63 43.98
C PRO A 378 -26.10 25.11 44.96
N SER A 379 -26.34 25.46 46.21
CA SER A 379 -25.64 25.05 47.41
C SER A 379 -25.46 23.52 47.46
N SER A 380 -24.22 23.10 47.74
CA SER A 380 -23.83 21.87 48.44
C SER A 380 -24.65 20.61 48.12
N LEU A 381 -24.37 19.99 46.97
CA LEU A 381 -24.70 18.58 46.77
C LEU A 381 -23.57 17.73 47.38
N GLU A 382 -23.78 17.32 48.62
CA GLU A 382 -22.95 16.35 49.34
C GLU A 382 -23.04 15.01 48.60
N TRP A 383 -21.99 14.66 47.86
CA TRP A 383 -21.88 13.33 47.27
C TRP A 383 -21.55 12.34 48.41
N PRO A 384 -22.33 11.26 48.60
CA PRO A 384 -22.01 10.27 49.62
C PRO A 384 -20.66 9.62 49.31
N GLU A 385 -19.81 9.51 50.34
CA GLU A 385 -18.50 8.86 50.23
C GLU A 385 -18.63 7.42 49.72
N PRO A 386 -17.76 6.97 48.82
CA PRO A 386 -17.75 5.58 48.37
C PRO A 386 -17.41 4.65 49.55
N PRO A 387 -18.06 3.48 49.66
CA PRO A 387 -17.81 2.56 50.76
C PRO A 387 -16.36 2.05 50.74
N PRO A 388 -15.77 1.76 51.91
CA PRO A 388 -14.38 1.33 52.03
C PRO A 388 -14.16 0.00 51.31
N VAL A 389 -13.12 -0.03 50.47
CA VAL A 389 -12.60 -1.23 49.84
C VAL A 389 -12.07 -2.16 50.92
N VAL A 390 -12.83 -3.21 51.24
CA VAL A 390 -12.35 -4.29 52.10
C VAL A 390 -11.41 -5.16 51.29
N ALA A 391 -10.14 -5.14 51.67
CA ALA A 391 -9.10 -6.03 51.16
C ALA A 391 -9.47 -7.50 51.46
N SER A 392 -9.55 -8.33 50.43
CA SER A 392 -9.59 -9.78 50.58
C SER A 392 -8.18 -10.32 50.88
N PRO A 393 -7.99 -11.19 51.89
CA PRO A 393 -6.75 -11.92 52.06
C PRO A 393 -6.71 -13.16 51.16
N ALA A 394 -5.49 -13.53 50.79
CA ALA A 394 -5.11 -14.71 50.01
C ALA A 394 -5.09 -16.01 50.87
N ASN A 395 -5.11 -17.15 50.15
CA ASN A 395 -4.95 -18.56 50.58
C ASN A 395 -6.16 -19.19 51.33
N GLY A 396 -6.60 -20.42 51.08
CA GLY A 396 -6.18 -21.52 50.21
C GLY A 396 -7.07 -22.76 50.49
N GLU A 397 -7.03 -23.73 49.56
CA GLU A 397 -7.42 -25.16 49.67
C GLU A 397 -8.84 -25.62 50.06
N ALA A 398 -9.43 -26.35 49.10
CA ALA A 398 -10.22 -27.59 49.17
C ALA A 398 -11.09 -27.90 50.40
N THR A 399 -12.40 -28.12 50.16
CA THR A 399 -13.04 -29.44 50.35
C THR A 399 -14.47 -29.50 49.84
N SER A 400 -14.82 -30.70 49.38
CA SER A 400 -16.10 -31.24 48.93
C SER A 400 -17.27 -31.04 49.91
N SER A 401 -18.45 -30.66 49.38
CA SER A 401 -19.76 -31.11 49.89
C SER A 401 -20.87 -30.80 48.87
N ALA A 402 -21.67 -31.81 48.53
CA ALA A 402 -22.92 -31.74 47.76
C ALA A 402 -23.97 -30.82 48.43
N PRO A 403 -25.06 -30.40 47.73
CA PRO A 403 -26.30 -31.22 47.68
C PRO A 403 -27.14 -30.97 46.37
N PRO A 404 -28.47 -31.20 46.30
CA PRO A 404 -29.07 -32.41 45.74
C PRO A 404 -29.94 -32.17 44.48
N ALA A 405 -30.38 -33.31 43.94
CA ALA A 405 -31.16 -33.53 42.74
C ALA A 405 -32.51 -32.81 42.63
N SER A 406 -32.87 -32.45 41.40
CA SER A 406 -34.17 -32.67 40.74
C SER A 406 -33.95 -32.49 39.22
N LEU A 407 -33.88 -33.58 38.45
CA LEU A 407 -34.98 -34.10 37.62
C LEU A 407 -35.47 -33.10 36.57
N GLU A 408 -34.85 -33.13 35.38
CA GLU A 408 -35.60 -33.04 34.13
C GLU A 408 -34.83 -33.77 33.01
N LEU A 409 -35.61 -34.53 32.25
CA LEU A 409 -35.26 -35.57 31.30
C LEU A 409 -35.11 -34.93 29.91
N ILE A 410 -33.90 -34.88 29.35
CA ILE A 410 -33.67 -34.59 27.93
C ILE A 410 -32.65 -35.62 27.42
N GLU A 411 -33.12 -36.44 26.48
CA GLU A 411 -32.34 -37.48 25.80
C GLU A 411 -31.25 -36.87 24.91
N ASP A 412 -30.02 -37.33 25.09
CA ASP A 412 -28.85 -36.97 24.29
C ASP A 412 -28.47 -38.17 23.40
N PRO A 413 -28.68 -38.11 22.07
CA PRO A 413 -28.31 -39.17 21.15
C PRO A 413 -26.91 -38.91 20.58
N ASP A 414 -25.87 -39.27 21.34
CA ASP A 414 -24.50 -39.35 20.82
C ASP A 414 -24.02 -40.81 20.78
N ALA A 415 -23.95 -41.37 19.58
CA ALA A 415 -23.19 -42.59 19.33
C ALA A 415 -22.52 -42.51 17.93
N PRO A 416 -21.20 -42.73 17.85
CA PRO A 416 -20.44 -42.56 16.62
C PRO A 416 -20.78 -43.67 15.62
N LYS A 417 -21.25 -43.26 14.43
CA LYS A 417 -21.43 -44.16 13.28
C LYS A 417 -20.07 -44.66 12.80
N VAL A 418 -19.83 -45.96 12.96
CA VAL A 418 -18.77 -46.72 12.33
C VAL A 418 -18.84 -46.54 10.81
N ALA A 419 -17.77 -46.03 10.21
CA ALA A 419 -17.67 -45.85 8.77
C ALA A 419 -17.68 -47.22 8.04
N PRO A 420 -18.40 -47.35 6.92
CA PRO A 420 -18.36 -48.55 6.09
C PRO A 420 -16.99 -48.71 5.40
N PRO A 421 -16.52 -49.94 5.15
CA PRO A 421 -15.27 -50.17 4.44
C PRO A 421 -15.32 -49.64 3.00
N PRO A 422 -14.18 -49.20 2.44
CA PRO A 422 -14.14 -48.68 1.08
C PRO A 422 -14.51 -49.75 0.04
N PRO A 423 -15.15 -49.37 -1.08
CA PRO A 423 -15.48 -50.29 -2.15
C PRO A 423 -14.20 -50.88 -2.75
N LYS A 424 -14.19 -52.21 -2.96
CA LYS A 424 -13.13 -52.93 -3.68
C LYS A 424 -12.97 -52.31 -5.07
N VAL A 425 -11.80 -51.73 -5.32
CA VAL A 425 -11.35 -51.33 -6.66
C VAL A 425 -11.28 -52.60 -7.52
N PRO A 426 -11.96 -52.67 -8.68
CA PRO A 426 -11.79 -53.77 -9.62
C PRO A 426 -10.36 -53.75 -10.17
N ALA A 427 -9.73 -54.93 -10.22
CA ALA A 427 -8.38 -55.11 -10.73
C ALA A 427 -8.24 -54.54 -12.16
N PRO A 428 -7.08 -53.97 -12.52
CA PRO A 428 -6.82 -53.48 -13.86
C PRO A 428 -6.90 -54.62 -14.88
N ASN A 429 -7.60 -54.37 -15.98
CA ASN A 429 -7.69 -55.30 -17.10
C ASN A 429 -6.29 -55.70 -17.60
N PRO A 430 -6.06 -56.99 -17.91
CA PRO A 430 -4.80 -57.43 -18.50
C PRO A 430 -4.61 -56.79 -19.90
N PRO A 431 -3.35 -56.54 -20.30
CA PRO A 431 -3.04 -55.94 -21.59
C PRO A 431 -3.50 -56.84 -22.76
N PRO A 432 -3.88 -56.25 -23.91
CA PRO A 432 -4.36 -57.01 -25.05
C PRO A 432 -3.26 -57.92 -25.60
N VAL A 433 -3.60 -59.21 -25.73
CA VAL A 433 -2.79 -60.24 -26.37
C VAL A 433 -2.56 -59.87 -27.85
N PRO A 434 -1.33 -59.94 -28.38
CA PRO A 434 -1.07 -59.67 -29.78
C PRO A 434 -1.76 -60.70 -30.68
N ARG A 435 -2.65 -60.24 -31.56
CA ARG A 435 -3.25 -61.06 -32.62
C ARG A 435 -2.16 -61.51 -33.60
N LYS A 436 -1.84 -62.80 -33.58
CA LYS A 436 -1.15 -63.50 -34.66
C LYS A 436 -2.00 -63.45 -35.94
N GLY A 437 -1.35 -63.13 -37.05
CA GLY A 437 -1.71 -63.65 -38.38
C GLY A 437 -2.78 -62.88 -39.15
N GLY A 438 -2.34 -61.89 -39.92
CA GLY A 438 -3.09 -61.36 -41.07
C GLY A 438 -2.19 -61.39 -42.30
N ASN A 439 -2.47 -62.30 -43.24
CA ASN A 439 -1.80 -62.41 -44.53
C ASN A 439 -1.88 -61.11 -45.34
N PRO A 440 -0.83 -60.72 -46.09
CA PRO A 440 -0.91 -59.62 -47.03
C PRO A 440 -1.77 -60.02 -48.26
N PRO A 441 -2.61 -59.11 -48.79
CA PRO A 441 -3.36 -59.37 -50.02
C PRO A 441 -2.44 -59.39 -51.26
N PRO A 442 -2.82 -60.14 -52.32
CA PRO A 442 -2.00 -60.32 -53.50
C PRO A 442 -1.90 -59.03 -54.33
N ARG A 443 -0.69 -58.71 -54.78
CA ARG A 443 -0.45 -57.71 -55.83
C ARG A 443 -1.03 -58.23 -57.14
N LEU A 444 -2.01 -57.50 -57.68
CA LEU A 444 -2.43 -57.62 -59.07
C LEU A 444 -1.30 -57.13 -59.97
N LYS A 445 -1.08 -57.86 -61.07
CA LYS A 445 -0.07 -57.63 -62.10
C LYS A 445 -0.47 -56.51 -63.04
#